data_AF-A0A7S3SZC7-F1
#
_entry.id   AF-A0A7S3SZC7-F1
#
_cell.length_a   1.000
_cell.length_b   1.000
_cell.length_c   1.000
_cell.angle_alpha   90.00
_cell.angle_beta   90.00
_cell.angle_gamma   90.00
#
_symmetry.space_group_name_H-M   'P 1'
#
loop_
_entity.id
_entity.type
_entity.pdbx_description
1 polymer ?
#
loop_
_entity_poly.entity_id
_entity_poly.type
_entity_poly.pdbx_seq_one_letter_code
_entity_poly.pdbx_strand_id
1 'polypeptide(L)'
;MRWTARLGIVGLLLARSLSMTAAMMTKSRFRSWPITETGALEPSLQAMGLRVPASEIDGTSTDKACLSDALVSVGPAGRGGTGSFISESGLIITNHHVALDAVRRASTAGKDLLADGFVARSMADEIADADYEVWITRSCVDVSDRLADVRAEPDPLVRANLVRDRRQELAREAEAGGAGGEPSVRCEVQEMWPDRTYVLFTYERLRDVRLVYAPPMSLGCFGGDTDNFEWPRHTADFTLLRAYVAPDGSAAEHSPDNVPYKPQRFLRAATRGVSPGDFVCLLGFPGSTMRYAPASRLAYSDQVAVPQLVSDFGAKLRLIAQHATDRATALKLGSAKKGLANEHKRSVGKRVMMQKLRLEAERRAEEEALCAARPEAAPLLGRLAEVYATLREGATLSEALDGMRGVYHGSTLLAVGHAVHEAAVEAAKPDGERETAYRARNLPFLVERLAKRLSDLHPPHEAALLRRACSTAAKLPLGLLPDHLAALEAAAVALEGGAAALPALATLAADDHSRAALRGLRGVSRGAQWLT
;
A
#
# COMPACT_ATOMS: atom_id res chain seq x y z
N MET A 1 -34.53 -47.85 21.99
CA MET A 1 -33.61 -47.19 22.93
C MET A 1 -32.21 -46.85 22.40
N ARG A 2 -31.75 -47.32 21.23
CA ARG A 2 -30.38 -47.04 20.70
C ARG A 2 -30.27 -45.87 19.70
N TRP A 3 -31.37 -45.21 19.33
CA TRP A 3 -31.39 -44.13 18.34
C TRP A 3 -31.37 -42.71 18.95
N THR A 4 -31.85 -42.54 20.19
CA THR A 4 -31.88 -41.24 20.87
C THR A 4 -30.51 -40.80 21.41
N ALA A 5 -29.61 -41.74 21.72
CA ALA A 5 -28.27 -41.42 22.22
C ALA A 5 -27.30 -40.89 21.15
N ARG A 6 -27.48 -41.28 19.87
CA ARG A 6 -26.60 -40.81 18.76
C ARG A 6 -26.89 -39.38 18.32
N LEU A 7 -28.16 -38.94 18.39
CA LEU A 7 -28.56 -37.55 18.10
C LEU A 7 -28.05 -36.56 19.17
N GLY A 8 -28.02 -36.98 20.44
CA GLY A 8 -27.48 -36.16 21.53
C GLY A 8 -25.97 -35.93 21.44
N ILE A 9 -25.19 -36.91 20.97
CA ILE A 9 -23.73 -36.80 20.81
C ILE A 9 -23.36 -35.95 19.60
N VAL A 10 -24.11 -36.04 18.49
CA VAL A 10 -23.92 -35.18 17.31
C VAL A 10 -24.30 -33.73 17.62
N GLY A 11 -25.39 -33.51 18.36
CA GLY A 11 -25.79 -32.19 18.85
C GLY A 11 -24.77 -31.55 19.81
N LEU A 12 -24.16 -32.34 20.71
CA LEU A 12 -23.11 -31.85 21.60
C LEU A 12 -21.79 -31.51 20.88
N LEU A 13 -21.44 -32.26 19.83
CA LEU A 13 -20.23 -32.02 19.03
C LEU A 13 -20.38 -30.78 18.13
N LEU A 14 -21.56 -30.57 17.54
CA LEU A 14 -21.91 -29.35 16.79
C LEU A 14 -22.00 -28.11 17.70
N ALA A 15 -22.60 -28.25 18.90
CA ALA A 15 -22.62 -27.17 19.88
C ALA A 15 -21.22 -26.82 20.40
N ARG A 16 -20.33 -27.81 20.59
CA ARG A 16 -18.92 -27.56 20.95
C ARG A 16 -18.12 -26.91 19.82
N SER A 17 -18.35 -27.28 18.56
CA SER A 17 -17.65 -26.66 17.42
C SER A 17 -18.10 -25.22 17.19
N LEU A 18 -19.40 -24.90 17.36
CA LEU A 18 -19.93 -23.53 17.32
C LEU A 18 -19.51 -22.69 18.55
N SER A 19 -19.47 -23.29 19.75
CA SER A 19 -18.98 -22.58 20.95
C SER A 19 -17.48 -22.30 20.91
N MET A 20 -16.65 -23.18 20.33
CA MET A 20 -15.21 -22.90 20.16
C MET A 20 -14.96 -21.78 19.14
N THR A 21 -15.75 -21.70 18.05
CA THR A 21 -15.65 -20.58 17.10
C THR A 21 -16.07 -19.27 17.76
N ALA A 22 -17.20 -19.22 18.47
CA ALA A 22 -17.63 -18.01 19.19
C ALA A 22 -16.67 -17.61 20.33
N ALA A 23 -16.09 -18.56 21.06
CA ALA A 23 -15.11 -18.30 22.12
C ALA A 23 -13.73 -17.85 21.58
N MET A 24 -13.31 -18.33 20.40
CA MET A 24 -12.12 -17.81 19.70
C MET A 24 -12.36 -16.41 19.14
N MET A 25 -13.56 -16.11 18.63
CA MET A 25 -13.89 -14.77 18.13
C MET A 25 -13.97 -13.72 19.24
N THR A 26 -14.39 -14.10 20.45
CA THR A 26 -14.43 -13.19 21.61
C THR A 26 -13.04 -12.94 22.21
N LYS A 27 -12.10 -13.89 22.10
CA LYS A 27 -10.70 -13.77 22.60
C LYS A 27 -9.68 -13.25 21.59
N SER A 28 -10.00 -13.24 20.30
CA SER A 28 -9.10 -12.69 19.28
C SER A 28 -8.86 -11.20 19.55
N ARG A 29 -7.59 -10.79 19.60
CA ARG A 29 -7.19 -9.37 19.60
C ARG A 29 -7.60 -8.65 18.32
N PHE A 30 -8.01 -9.39 17.29
CA PHE A 30 -8.27 -8.87 15.95
C PHE A 30 -9.75 -8.97 15.58
N ARG A 31 -10.27 -7.82 15.13
CA ARG A 31 -11.69 -7.56 14.88
C ARG A 31 -11.85 -6.80 13.56
N SER A 32 -11.34 -7.38 12.49
CA SER A 32 -11.48 -6.87 11.12
C SER A 32 -12.04 -7.98 10.25
N TRP A 33 -13.10 -7.68 9.54
CA TRP A 33 -13.86 -8.68 8.78
C TRP A 33 -14.28 -8.10 7.42
N PRO A 34 -14.46 -8.94 6.40
CA PRO A 34 -15.09 -8.53 5.16
C PRO A 34 -16.49 -7.96 5.42
N ILE A 35 -16.89 -6.94 4.66
CA ILE A 35 -18.22 -6.33 4.78
C ILE A 35 -19.35 -7.34 4.50
N THR A 36 -19.08 -8.31 3.61
CA THR A 36 -19.99 -9.39 3.22
C THR A 36 -20.28 -10.37 4.35
N GLU A 37 -19.52 -10.36 5.44
CA GLU A 37 -19.69 -11.25 6.61
C GLU A 37 -20.53 -10.63 7.73
N THR A 38 -21.00 -9.38 7.56
CA THR A 38 -21.73 -8.65 8.61
C THR A 38 -22.93 -9.41 9.17
N GLY A 39 -23.70 -10.09 8.32
CA GLY A 39 -24.84 -10.92 8.75
C GLY A 39 -24.43 -12.08 9.66
N ALA A 40 -23.37 -12.82 9.29
CA ALA A 40 -22.86 -13.93 10.10
C ALA A 40 -22.28 -13.44 11.44
N LEU A 41 -21.76 -12.21 11.47
CA LEU A 41 -21.16 -11.59 12.64
C LEU A 41 -22.16 -10.87 13.55
N GLU A 42 -23.41 -10.68 13.12
CA GLU A 42 -24.39 -9.85 13.79
C GLU A 42 -24.55 -10.16 15.29
N PRO A 43 -24.69 -11.42 15.75
CA PRO A 43 -24.83 -11.71 17.18
C PRO A 43 -23.60 -11.27 17.98
N SER A 44 -22.40 -11.40 17.40
CA SER A 44 -21.15 -10.97 18.03
C SER A 44 -21.04 -9.44 18.04
N LEU A 45 -21.43 -8.78 16.96
CA LEU A 45 -21.46 -7.31 16.88
C LEU A 45 -22.44 -6.71 17.88
N GLN A 46 -23.63 -7.29 18.01
CA GLN A 46 -24.64 -6.89 18.99
C GLN A 46 -24.16 -7.08 20.43
N ALA A 47 -23.50 -8.20 20.72
CA ALA A 47 -22.87 -8.45 22.02
C ALA A 47 -21.77 -7.43 22.36
N MET A 48 -21.12 -6.84 21.35
CA MET A 48 -20.16 -5.74 21.53
C MET A 48 -20.82 -4.36 21.68
N GLY A 49 -22.12 -4.23 21.39
CA GLY A 49 -22.87 -2.98 21.52
C GLY A 49 -23.41 -2.40 20.22
N LEU A 50 -23.27 -3.10 19.08
CA LEU A 50 -23.92 -2.69 17.83
C LEU A 50 -25.45 -2.73 18.00
N ARG A 51 -26.12 -1.63 17.67
CA ARG A 51 -27.59 -1.52 17.71
C ARG A 51 -28.25 -1.53 16.34
N VAL A 52 -27.47 -1.26 15.29
CA VAL A 52 -27.95 -1.24 13.91
C VAL A 52 -27.97 -2.69 13.39
N PRO A 53 -29.05 -3.14 12.73
CA PRO A 53 -29.09 -4.46 12.12
C PRO A 53 -27.98 -4.64 11.08
N ALA A 54 -27.40 -5.83 10.98
CA ALA A 54 -26.34 -6.09 10.00
C ALA A 54 -26.78 -5.85 8.55
N SER A 55 -28.06 -6.09 8.25
CA SER A 55 -28.67 -5.82 6.94
C SER A 55 -28.70 -4.34 6.55
N GLU A 56 -28.44 -3.41 7.48
CA GLU A 56 -28.31 -1.97 7.18
C GLU A 56 -26.84 -1.55 7.02
N ILE A 57 -25.88 -2.45 7.23
CA ILE A 57 -24.45 -2.14 7.16
C ILE A 57 -23.90 -2.46 5.77
N ASP A 58 -24.15 -3.66 5.26
CA ASP A 58 -23.63 -4.14 3.97
C ASP A 58 -24.64 -3.90 2.83
N GLY A 59 -24.32 -2.97 1.93
CA GLY A 59 -25.05 -2.69 0.70
C GLY A 59 -24.54 -3.49 -0.50
N THR A 60 -23.41 -4.18 -0.38
CA THR A 60 -22.79 -4.89 -1.52
C THR A 60 -23.46 -6.21 -1.86
N SER A 61 -24.33 -6.68 -0.97
CA SER A 61 -25.07 -7.93 -1.05
C SER A 61 -26.59 -7.72 -1.23
N THR A 62 -27.06 -6.48 -1.42
CA THR A 62 -28.50 -6.13 -1.48
C THR A 62 -28.74 -4.90 -2.34
N ASP A 63 -29.93 -4.79 -2.95
CA ASP A 63 -30.34 -3.57 -3.70
C ASP A 63 -30.79 -2.41 -2.79
N LYS A 64 -30.49 -2.49 -1.48
CA LYS A 64 -30.94 -1.51 -0.48
C LYS A 64 -29.78 -0.61 -0.08
N ALA A 65 -30.05 0.69 0.04
CA ALA A 65 -29.07 1.63 0.53
C ALA A 65 -28.69 1.36 2.01
N CYS A 66 -27.44 1.04 2.25
CA CYS A 66 -26.84 0.67 3.52
C CYS A 66 -25.73 1.65 3.94
N LEU A 67 -25.20 1.50 5.15
CA LEU A 67 -24.12 2.36 5.66
C LEU A 67 -22.84 2.28 4.81
N SER A 68 -22.52 1.12 4.24
CA SER A 68 -21.39 0.98 3.31
C SER A 68 -21.48 1.88 2.09
N ASP A 69 -22.68 2.27 1.66
CA ASP A 69 -22.85 3.06 0.43
C ASP A 69 -22.52 4.54 0.66
N ALA A 70 -22.35 4.94 1.92
CA ALA A 70 -21.77 6.22 2.28
C ALA A 70 -20.23 6.21 2.23
N LEU A 71 -19.59 5.03 2.19
CA LEU A 71 -18.14 4.90 2.23
C LEU A 71 -17.54 5.06 0.83
N VAL A 72 -16.39 5.73 0.79
CA VAL A 72 -15.68 5.99 -0.45
C VAL A 72 -14.20 5.76 -0.29
N SER A 73 -13.56 5.24 -1.33
CA SER A 73 -12.10 5.29 -1.45
C SER A 73 -11.72 6.57 -2.18
N VAL A 74 -10.85 7.37 -1.58
CA VAL A 74 -10.58 8.76 -2.01
C VAL A 74 -9.10 8.94 -2.28
N GLY A 75 -8.75 9.68 -3.32
CA GLY A 75 -7.39 10.15 -3.57
C GLY A 75 -6.93 9.89 -5.00
N PRO A 76 -5.62 9.97 -5.26
CA PRO A 76 -5.05 9.68 -6.57
C PRO A 76 -5.45 8.29 -7.06
N ALA A 77 -6.14 8.23 -8.20
CA ALA A 77 -6.73 7.01 -8.74
C ALA A 77 -7.58 6.22 -7.71
N GLY A 78 -8.29 6.93 -6.82
CA GLY A 78 -9.11 6.35 -5.77
C GLY A 78 -8.34 5.61 -4.68
N ARG A 79 -7.01 5.82 -4.53
CA ARG A 79 -6.14 5.04 -3.64
C ARG A 79 -5.32 5.89 -2.66
N GLY A 80 -5.92 6.94 -2.10
CA GLY A 80 -5.29 7.75 -1.04
C GLY A 80 -5.67 7.33 0.38
N GLY A 81 -6.94 7.01 0.59
CA GLY A 81 -7.47 6.61 1.90
C GLY A 81 -8.98 6.38 1.86
N THR A 82 -9.57 6.21 3.05
CA THR A 82 -11.02 6.09 3.18
C THR A 82 -11.63 7.47 3.45
N GLY A 83 -12.79 7.74 2.85
CA GLY A 83 -13.66 8.85 3.17
C GLY A 83 -15.11 8.39 3.34
N SER A 84 -15.99 9.32 3.67
CA SER A 84 -17.43 9.05 3.69
C SER A 84 -18.25 10.27 3.29
N PHE A 85 -19.34 10.04 2.57
CA PHE A 85 -20.36 11.05 2.35
C PHE A 85 -21.02 11.43 3.68
N ILE A 86 -21.15 12.72 3.94
CA ILE A 86 -21.76 13.30 5.15
C ILE A 86 -22.92 14.26 4.84
N SER A 87 -23.34 14.32 3.58
CA SER A 87 -24.52 15.10 3.17
C SER A 87 -25.16 14.51 1.91
N GLU A 88 -26.40 14.92 1.63
CA GLU A 88 -27.12 14.61 0.40
C GLU A 88 -26.56 15.31 -0.86
N SER A 89 -25.66 16.28 -0.68
CA SER A 89 -25.03 17.05 -1.77
C SER A 89 -23.58 16.63 -2.02
N GLY A 90 -23.24 15.37 -1.75
CA GLY A 90 -21.95 14.80 -2.13
C GLY A 90 -20.76 15.29 -1.31
N LEU A 91 -20.99 16.02 -0.20
CA LEU A 91 -19.92 16.41 0.73
C LEU A 91 -19.30 15.15 1.36
N ILE A 92 -17.98 15.06 1.30
CA ILE A 92 -17.17 13.94 1.78
C ILE A 92 -16.24 14.44 2.88
N ILE A 93 -16.10 13.66 3.95
CA ILE A 93 -15.05 13.84 4.96
C ILE A 93 -13.97 12.77 4.76
N THR A 94 -12.71 13.19 4.82
CA THR A 94 -11.53 12.30 4.87
C THR A 94 -10.44 12.94 5.72
N ASN A 95 -9.28 12.29 5.86
CA ASN A 95 -8.16 12.86 6.61
C ASN A 95 -7.47 13.99 5.84
N HIS A 96 -6.89 14.93 6.57
CA HIS A 96 -6.09 16.01 5.99
C HIS A 96 -4.87 15.46 5.25
N HIS A 97 -4.20 14.44 5.80
CA HIS A 97 -3.08 13.81 5.10
C HIS A 97 -3.49 13.06 3.81
N VAL A 98 -4.75 12.59 3.71
CA VAL A 98 -5.29 11.94 2.50
C VAL A 98 -5.52 12.97 1.39
N ALA A 99 -5.93 14.19 1.74
CA ALA A 99 -6.18 15.28 0.79
C ALA A 99 -5.00 16.27 0.65
N LEU A 100 -3.87 16.01 1.31
CA LEU A 100 -2.76 16.95 1.42
C LEU A 100 -2.18 17.35 0.06
N ASP A 101 -2.09 16.40 -0.88
CA ASP A 101 -1.56 16.68 -2.21
C ASP A 101 -2.53 17.54 -3.04
N ALA A 102 -3.84 17.39 -2.83
CA ALA A 102 -4.82 18.30 -3.42
C ALA A 102 -4.70 19.73 -2.87
N VAL A 103 -4.55 19.88 -1.54
CA VAL A 103 -4.32 21.19 -0.92
C VAL A 103 -3.03 21.82 -1.44
N ARG A 104 -1.96 21.03 -1.60
CA ARG A 104 -0.67 21.48 -2.16
C ARG A 104 -0.80 22.00 -3.58
N ARG A 105 -1.48 21.28 -4.47
CA ARG A 105 -1.67 21.69 -5.87
C ARG A 105 -2.58 22.91 -5.99
N ALA A 106 -3.53 23.06 -5.07
CA ALA A 106 -4.39 24.23 -5.00
C ALA A 106 -3.68 25.49 -4.43
N SER A 107 -2.55 25.33 -3.74
CA SER A 107 -1.71 26.45 -3.29
C SER A 107 -0.92 27.08 -4.45
N THR A 108 -0.70 28.40 -4.37
CA THR A 108 0.13 29.16 -5.31
C THR A 108 1.12 30.04 -4.56
N ALA A 109 2.08 30.66 -5.26
CA ALA A 109 3.07 31.55 -4.63
C ALA A 109 2.46 32.71 -3.82
N GLY A 110 1.24 33.14 -4.13
CA GLY A 110 0.51 34.17 -3.40
C GLY A 110 -0.64 33.67 -2.52
N LYS A 111 -0.88 32.35 -2.45
CA LYS A 111 -1.98 31.74 -1.71
C LYS A 111 -1.53 30.40 -1.13
N ASP A 112 -1.07 30.41 0.12
CA ASP A 112 -0.60 29.20 0.79
C ASP A 112 -1.71 28.54 1.61
N LEU A 113 -2.49 27.68 0.95
CA LEU A 113 -3.58 26.94 1.59
C LEU A 113 -3.08 25.95 2.65
N LEU A 114 -1.79 25.60 2.65
CA LEU A 114 -1.22 24.74 3.68
C LEU A 114 -0.98 25.51 4.97
N ALA A 115 -0.50 26.75 4.86
CA ALA A 115 -0.28 27.61 6.02
C ALA A 115 -1.61 28.15 6.57
N ASP A 116 -2.48 28.64 5.69
CA ASP A 116 -3.68 29.40 6.06
C ASP A 116 -4.94 28.55 6.20
N GLY A 117 -4.93 27.33 5.63
CA GLY A 117 -6.12 26.53 5.44
C GLY A 117 -6.98 27.05 4.28
N PHE A 118 -8.15 26.44 4.10
CA PHE A 118 -9.08 26.74 3.02
C PHE A 118 -10.53 26.54 3.45
N VAL A 119 -11.41 27.45 3.03
CA VAL A 119 -12.87 27.33 3.19
C VAL A 119 -13.54 27.88 1.94
N ALA A 120 -14.24 27.04 1.19
CA ALA A 120 -15.16 27.46 0.13
C ALA A 120 -16.41 28.09 0.77
N ARG A 121 -16.72 29.34 0.42
CA ARG A 121 -17.91 30.05 0.94
C ARG A 121 -19.18 29.70 0.18
N SER A 122 -19.01 29.26 -1.07
CA SER A 122 -20.06 28.74 -1.95
C SER A 122 -19.52 27.55 -2.75
N MET A 123 -20.41 26.79 -3.40
CA MET A 123 -20.01 25.69 -4.28
C MET A 123 -19.15 26.17 -5.47
N ALA A 124 -19.32 27.42 -5.90
CA ALA A 124 -18.52 28.03 -6.95
C ALA A 124 -17.07 28.33 -6.51
N ASP A 125 -16.82 28.42 -5.20
CA ASP A 125 -15.47 28.65 -4.64
C ASP A 125 -14.69 27.35 -4.42
N GLU A 126 -15.32 26.19 -4.58
CA GLU A 126 -14.69 24.88 -4.38
C GLU A 126 -13.63 24.63 -5.47
N ILE A 127 -12.44 24.15 -5.07
CA ILE A 127 -11.29 24.03 -5.97
C ILE A 127 -11.20 22.59 -6.49
N ALA A 128 -11.34 22.40 -7.80
CA ALA A 128 -11.21 21.09 -8.43
C ALA A 128 -9.76 20.58 -8.39
N ASP A 129 -9.61 19.26 -8.23
CA ASP A 129 -8.33 18.59 -8.35
C ASP A 129 -8.44 17.42 -9.33
N ALA A 130 -7.78 17.56 -10.50
CA ALA A 130 -7.88 16.60 -11.59
C ALA A 130 -7.20 15.24 -11.30
N ASP A 131 -6.37 15.15 -10.25
CA ASP A 131 -5.74 13.89 -9.87
C ASP A 131 -6.58 13.12 -8.86
N TYR A 132 -7.58 13.74 -8.21
CA TYR A 132 -8.38 13.11 -7.16
C TYR A 132 -9.64 12.47 -7.73
N GLU A 133 -9.84 11.20 -7.40
CA GLU A 133 -11.07 10.47 -7.71
C GLU A 133 -11.71 9.96 -6.40
N VAL A 134 -13.02 9.70 -6.51
CA VAL A 134 -13.83 9.05 -5.48
C VAL A 134 -14.37 7.75 -6.04
N TRP A 135 -14.07 6.63 -5.39
CA TRP A 135 -14.56 5.31 -5.79
C TRP A 135 -15.60 4.83 -4.79
N ILE A 136 -16.78 4.49 -5.31
CA ILE A 136 -17.93 3.97 -4.56
C ILE A 136 -18.06 2.49 -4.87
N THR A 137 -18.05 1.64 -3.84
CA THR A 137 -18.27 0.20 -4.04
C THR A 137 -19.73 -0.06 -4.41
N ARG A 138 -19.96 -0.68 -5.57
CA ARG A 138 -21.28 -1.04 -6.09
C ARG A 138 -21.65 -2.49 -5.79
N SER A 139 -20.71 -3.42 -5.93
CA SER A 139 -20.96 -4.84 -5.66
C SER A 139 -19.69 -5.59 -5.30
N CYS A 140 -19.87 -6.69 -4.55
CA CYS A 140 -18.84 -7.66 -4.22
C CYS A 140 -19.34 -9.06 -4.63
N VAL A 141 -18.65 -9.73 -5.55
CA VAL A 141 -19.06 -11.06 -6.04
C VAL A 141 -17.93 -12.06 -5.85
N ASP A 142 -18.19 -13.18 -5.19
CA ASP A 142 -17.22 -14.29 -5.13
C ASP A 142 -17.05 -14.91 -6.54
N VAL A 143 -15.82 -14.89 -7.03
CA VAL A 143 -15.42 -15.44 -8.33
C VAL A 143 -14.41 -16.58 -8.18
N SER A 144 -14.24 -17.15 -6.99
CA SER A 144 -13.23 -18.17 -6.68
C SER A 144 -13.29 -19.37 -7.62
N ASP A 145 -14.50 -19.80 -8.00
CA ASP A 145 -14.73 -20.91 -8.93
C ASP A 145 -14.18 -20.62 -10.34
N ARG A 146 -14.15 -19.35 -10.75
CA ARG A 146 -13.58 -18.91 -12.04
C ARG A 146 -12.05 -18.92 -12.07
N LEU A 147 -11.41 -19.22 -10.93
CA LEU A 147 -9.97 -19.41 -10.80
C LEU A 147 -9.59 -20.86 -10.45
N ALA A 148 -10.57 -21.78 -10.36
CA ALA A 148 -10.32 -23.13 -9.89
C ALA A 148 -9.32 -23.90 -10.80
N ASP A 149 -9.36 -23.67 -12.11
CA ASP A 149 -8.46 -24.26 -13.10
C ASP A 149 -7.01 -23.78 -12.92
N VAL A 150 -6.79 -22.47 -12.87
CA VAL A 150 -5.44 -21.89 -12.73
C VAL A 150 -4.84 -22.18 -11.36
N ARG A 151 -5.67 -22.39 -10.33
CA ARG A 151 -5.22 -22.79 -8.99
C ARG A 151 -4.83 -24.26 -8.89
N ALA A 152 -5.26 -25.10 -9.83
CA ALA A 152 -4.85 -26.50 -9.88
C ALA A 152 -3.43 -26.69 -10.45
N GLU A 153 -2.83 -25.66 -11.04
CA GLU A 153 -1.44 -25.68 -11.54
C GLU A 153 -0.47 -26.09 -10.43
N PRO A 154 0.29 -27.20 -10.56
CA PRO A 154 1.19 -27.67 -9.51
C PRO A 154 2.38 -26.74 -9.23
N ASP A 155 2.94 -26.09 -10.24
CA ASP A 155 4.09 -25.19 -10.06
C ASP A 155 3.64 -23.89 -9.35
N PRO A 156 4.19 -23.56 -8.16
CA PRO A 156 3.74 -22.39 -7.40
C PRO A 156 3.96 -21.04 -8.10
N LEU A 157 5.04 -20.90 -8.88
CA LEU A 157 5.37 -19.66 -9.56
C LEU A 157 4.46 -19.48 -10.79
N VAL A 158 4.28 -20.54 -11.58
CA VAL A 158 3.36 -20.53 -12.71
C VAL A 158 1.93 -20.29 -12.22
N ARG A 159 1.50 -21.00 -11.17
CA ARG A 159 0.18 -20.80 -10.53
C ARG A 159 -0.04 -19.35 -10.11
N ALA A 160 0.93 -18.74 -9.43
CA ALA A 160 0.82 -17.35 -8.99
C ALA A 160 0.64 -16.37 -10.19
N ASN A 161 1.37 -16.60 -11.28
CA ASN A 161 1.26 -15.80 -12.51
C ASN A 161 -0.09 -16.01 -13.20
N LEU A 162 -0.54 -17.26 -13.36
CA LEU A 162 -1.83 -17.57 -13.96
C LEU A 162 -3.00 -17.01 -13.14
N VAL A 163 -2.95 -17.12 -11.81
CA VAL A 163 -3.94 -16.50 -10.91
C VAL A 163 -3.94 -14.99 -11.08
N ARG A 164 -2.77 -14.33 -11.10
CA ARG A 164 -2.67 -12.88 -11.35
C ARG A 164 -3.31 -12.49 -12.67
N ASP A 165 -3.00 -13.21 -13.74
CA ASP A 165 -3.47 -12.88 -15.09
C ASP A 165 -4.98 -13.15 -15.23
N ARG A 166 -5.48 -14.28 -14.71
CA ARG A 166 -6.92 -14.58 -14.64
C ARG A 166 -7.69 -13.51 -13.87
N ARG A 167 -7.16 -13.01 -12.74
CA ARG A 167 -7.78 -11.89 -12.00
C ARG A 167 -7.92 -10.63 -12.85
N GLN A 168 -6.92 -10.32 -13.68
CA GLN A 168 -6.95 -9.17 -14.58
C GLN A 168 -7.96 -9.39 -15.73
N GLU A 169 -8.02 -10.60 -16.28
CA GLU A 169 -9.01 -10.99 -17.31
C GLU A 169 -10.44 -10.82 -16.79
N LEU A 170 -10.75 -11.42 -15.64
CA LEU A 170 -12.07 -11.36 -15.00
C LEU A 170 -12.51 -9.92 -14.71
N ALA A 171 -11.58 -9.08 -14.23
CA ALA A 171 -11.84 -7.67 -14.01
C ALA A 171 -12.20 -6.93 -15.32
N ARG A 172 -11.45 -7.18 -16.40
CA ARG A 172 -11.70 -6.56 -17.72
C ARG A 172 -13.01 -7.04 -18.34
N GLU A 173 -13.31 -8.33 -18.24
CA GLU A 173 -14.58 -8.89 -18.68
C GLU A 173 -15.76 -8.24 -17.96
N ALA A 174 -15.65 -8.05 -16.64
CA ALA A 174 -16.67 -7.37 -15.85
C ALA A 174 -16.81 -5.89 -16.22
N GLU A 175 -15.71 -5.17 -16.45
CA GLU A 175 -15.74 -3.79 -16.96
C GLU A 175 -16.42 -3.68 -18.33
N ALA A 176 -16.17 -4.64 -19.23
CA ALA A 176 -16.79 -4.67 -20.56
C ALA A 176 -18.28 -5.04 -20.51
N GLY A 177 -18.66 -6.01 -19.67
CA GLY A 177 -20.03 -6.54 -19.59
C GLY A 177 -21.00 -5.74 -18.73
N GLY A 178 -20.52 -5.04 -17.69
CA GLY A 178 -21.37 -4.33 -16.72
C GLY A 178 -21.89 -2.98 -17.17
N ALA A 179 -21.24 -2.35 -18.16
CA ALA A 179 -21.58 -0.98 -18.59
C ALA A 179 -21.26 -0.67 -20.05
N GLY A 180 -21.23 -1.66 -20.95
CA GLY A 180 -20.90 -1.41 -22.37
C GLY A 180 -19.57 -0.68 -22.61
N GLY A 181 -18.63 -0.74 -21.65
CA GLY A 181 -17.37 -0.01 -21.69
C GLY A 181 -17.40 1.42 -21.14
N GLU A 182 -18.36 1.81 -20.31
CA GLU A 182 -18.36 3.14 -19.70
C GLU A 182 -17.07 3.40 -18.88
N PRO A 183 -16.34 4.51 -19.14
CA PRO A 183 -15.12 4.88 -18.41
C PRO A 183 -15.32 5.16 -16.91
N SER A 184 -16.56 5.23 -16.43
CA SER A 184 -16.96 5.50 -15.06
C SER A 184 -16.83 4.27 -14.15
N VAL A 185 -16.92 3.05 -14.72
CA VAL A 185 -16.85 1.81 -13.95
C VAL A 185 -15.41 1.31 -13.86
N ARG A 186 -15.08 0.70 -12.71
CA ARG A 186 -13.81 0.03 -12.45
C ARG A 186 -14.07 -1.29 -11.76
N CYS A 187 -13.48 -2.37 -12.25
CA CYS A 187 -13.59 -3.67 -11.59
C CYS A 187 -12.22 -4.19 -11.15
N GLU A 188 -12.18 -4.85 -10.00
CA GLU A 188 -10.95 -5.47 -9.48
C GLU A 188 -11.24 -6.79 -8.80
N VAL A 189 -10.49 -7.83 -9.15
CA VAL A 189 -10.53 -9.10 -8.40
C VAL A 189 -9.45 -9.10 -7.34
N GLN A 190 -9.85 -9.12 -6.07
CA GLN A 190 -8.95 -9.17 -4.92
C GLN A 190 -8.99 -10.53 -4.24
N GLU A 191 -7.84 -10.95 -3.73
CA GLU A 191 -7.72 -12.16 -2.92
C GLU A 191 -8.01 -11.83 -1.46
N MET A 192 -9.09 -12.39 -0.92
CA MET A 192 -9.55 -12.15 0.45
C MET A 192 -8.94 -13.15 1.43
N TRP A 193 -8.82 -14.41 1.01
CA TRP A 193 -8.12 -15.47 1.71
C TRP A 193 -7.05 -16.05 0.79
N PRO A 194 -5.77 -16.09 1.22
CA PRO A 194 -4.68 -16.54 0.36
C PRO A 194 -4.97 -17.90 -0.27
N ASP A 195 -4.89 -17.94 -1.59
CA ASP A 195 -5.15 -19.09 -2.45
C ASP A 195 -6.49 -19.79 -2.17
N ARG A 196 -7.53 -19.04 -1.79
CA ARG A 196 -8.86 -19.60 -1.48
C ARG A 196 -10.01 -18.78 -2.00
N THR A 197 -10.08 -17.50 -1.62
CA THR A 197 -11.25 -16.67 -1.88
C THR A 197 -10.86 -15.47 -2.71
N TYR A 198 -11.51 -15.31 -3.86
CA TYR A 198 -11.30 -14.23 -4.80
C TYR A 198 -12.62 -13.50 -5.00
N VAL A 199 -12.65 -12.21 -4.70
CA VAL A 199 -13.86 -11.39 -4.80
C VAL A 199 -13.64 -10.33 -5.88
N LEU A 200 -14.57 -10.28 -6.83
CA LEU A 200 -14.71 -9.22 -7.81
C LEU A 200 -15.43 -8.04 -7.15
N PHE A 201 -14.74 -6.92 -7.05
CA PHE A 201 -15.29 -5.65 -6.64
C PHE A 201 -15.60 -4.81 -7.86
N THR A 202 -16.81 -4.26 -7.93
CA THR A 202 -17.19 -3.26 -8.93
C THR A 202 -17.32 -1.92 -8.24
N TYR A 203 -16.67 -0.91 -8.81
CA TYR A 203 -16.65 0.45 -8.32
C TYR A 203 -17.20 1.41 -9.37
N GLU A 204 -17.93 2.42 -8.90
CA GLU A 204 -18.20 3.62 -9.68
C GLU A 204 -17.19 4.69 -9.31
N ARG A 205 -16.62 5.35 -10.34
CA ARG A 205 -15.61 6.38 -10.19
C ARG A 205 -16.21 7.74 -10.50
N LEU A 206 -16.14 8.64 -9.53
CA LEU A 206 -16.43 10.06 -9.71
C LEU A 206 -15.10 10.80 -9.86
N ARG A 207 -14.96 11.57 -10.94
CA ARG A 207 -13.69 12.20 -11.35
C ARG A 207 -13.63 13.70 -11.14
N ASP A 208 -14.77 14.36 -10.94
CA ASP A 208 -14.82 15.75 -10.50
C ASP A 208 -14.94 15.80 -8.97
N VAL A 209 -13.78 15.88 -8.31
CA VAL A 209 -13.68 16.00 -6.86
C VAL A 209 -13.09 17.36 -6.52
N ARG A 210 -13.78 18.12 -5.67
CA ARG A 210 -13.41 19.50 -5.33
C ARG A 210 -13.11 19.64 -3.85
N LEU A 211 -12.08 20.40 -3.53
CA LEU A 211 -11.73 20.81 -2.18
C LEU A 211 -12.76 21.82 -1.66
N VAL A 212 -13.33 21.55 -0.49
CA VAL A 212 -14.34 22.41 0.18
C VAL A 212 -13.77 23.05 1.43
N TYR A 213 -13.05 22.28 2.23
CA TYR A 213 -12.46 22.78 3.48
C TYR A 213 -11.18 22.03 3.80
N ALA A 214 -10.11 22.74 4.14
CA ALA A 214 -8.92 22.17 4.77
C ALA A 214 -8.51 23.04 5.96
N PRO A 215 -8.28 22.46 7.15
CA PRO A 215 -7.66 23.21 8.23
C PRO A 215 -6.21 23.56 7.87
N PRO A 216 -5.63 24.64 8.44
CA PRO A 216 -4.20 24.91 8.28
C PRO A 216 -3.37 23.72 8.76
N MET A 217 -2.18 23.51 8.19
CA MET A 217 -1.27 22.43 8.56
C MET A 217 -0.92 22.41 10.05
N SER A 218 -0.92 23.58 10.71
CA SER A 218 -0.73 23.69 12.16
C SER A 218 -1.80 22.93 12.96
N LEU A 219 -3.00 22.73 12.41
CA LEU A 219 -4.08 21.93 13.00
C LEU A 219 -4.16 20.54 12.36
N GLY A 220 -4.18 20.48 11.02
CA GLY A 220 -4.29 19.23 10.24
C GLY A 220 -3.10 18.28 10.41
N CYS A 221 -1.96 18.80 10.84
CA CYS A 221 -0.74 18.05 11.13
C CYS A 221 -0.11 18.53 12.45
N PHE A 222 -0.92 18.96 13.43
CA PHE A 222 -0.43 19.36 14.75
C PHE A 222 0.45 18.27 15.37
N GLY A 223 1.61 18.69 15.90
CA GLY A 223 2.64 17.80 16.45
C GLY A 223 3.53 17.11 15.41
N GLY A 224 3.19 17.19 14.11
CA GLY A 224 4.01 16.69 13.01
C GLY A 224 4.50 15.25 13.20
N ASP A 225 5.78 15.03 12.84
CA ASP A 225 6.44 13.73 12.98
C ASP A 225 6.69 13.34 14.44
N THR A 226 6.77 14.31 15.36
CA THR A 226 6.95 14.08 16.81
C THR A 226 5.77 13.29 17.35
N ASP A 227 4.55 13.76 17.10
CA ASP A 227 3.33 13.13 17.61
C ASP A 227 2.85 11.96 16.72
N ASN A 228 3.48 11.74 15.55
CA ASN A 228 3.06 10.67 14.63
C ASN A 228 3.23 9.29 15.30
N PHE A 229 2.20 8.47 15.31
CA PHE A 229 2.12 7.19 16.05
C PHE A 229 2.16 7.30 17.60
N GLU A 230 1.97 8.48 18.17
CA GLU A 230 1.97 8.69 19.62
C GLU A 230 0.54 8.91 20.18
N TRP A 231 0.38 8.64 21.47
CA TRP A 231 -0.77 9.05 22.27
C TRP A 231 -0.26 9.60 23.62
N PRO A 232 -0.77 10.73 24.15
CA PRO A 232 -1.89 11.56 23.67
C PRO A 232 -1.66 12.24 22.31
N ARG A 233 -2.74 12.51 21.58
CA ARG A 233 -2.72 13.13 20.24
C ARG A 233 -3.78 14.22 20.15
N HIS A 234 -3.43 15.35 19.55
CA HIS A 234 -4.29 16.56 19.48
C HIS A 234 -4.42 17.10 18.04
N THR A 235 -4.30 16.23 17.04
CA THR A 235 -4.31 16.60 15.61
C THR A 235 -5.73 16.61 15.06
N ALA A 236 -6.12 17.71 14.40
CA ALA A 236 -7.39 17.84 13.68
C ALA A 236 -7.25 17.33 12.23
N ASP A 237 -6.94 16.05 12.07
CA ASP A 237 -6.61 15.43 10.77
C ASP A 237 -7.87 15.14 9.93
N PHE A 238 -8.52 16.19 9.41
CA PHE A 238 -9.65 16.08 8.49
C PHE A 238 -9.65 17.14 7.39
N THR A 239 -10.24 16.81 6.25
CA THR A 239 -10.51 17.69 5.11
C THR A 239 -11.91 17.36 4.58
N LEU A 240 -12.61 18.38 4.07
CA LEU A 240 -13.87 18.19 3.35
C LEU A 240 -13.65 18.36 1.85
N LEU A 241 -14.16 17.39 1.10
CA LEU A 241 -14.22 17.38 -0.35
C LEU A 241 -15.68 17.32 -0.79
N ARG A 242 -15.97 17.54 -2.07
CA ARG A 242 -17.28 17.25 -2.67
C ARG A 242 -17.11 16.59 -4.02
N ALA A 243 -17.89 15.54 -4.25
CA ALA A 243 -17.97 14.90 -5.56
C ALA A 243 -19.06 15.54 -6.44
N TYR A 244 -18.78 15.66 -7.73
CA TYR A 244 -19.65 16.21 -8.75
C TYR A 244 -19.83 15.22 -9.90
N VAL A 245 -20.93 15.37 -10.62
CA VAL A 245 -21.32 14.59 -11.81
C VAL A 245 -21.88 15.52 -12.87
N ALA A 246 -22.00 15.04 -14.11
CA ALA A 246 -22.73 15.75 -15.14
C ALA A 246 -24.21 15.96 -14.73
N PRO A 247 -24.92 16.95 -15.31
CA PRO A 247 -26.32 17.21 -14.99
C PRO A 247 -27.27 16.02 -15.19
N ASP A 248 -26.91 15.07 -16.06
CA ASP A 248 -27.65 13.83 -16.29
C ASP A 248 -27.39 12.74 -15.23
N GLY A 249 -26.46 13.00 -14.30
CA GLY A 249 -26.05 12.10 -13.23
C GLY A 249 -24.87 11.20 -13.58
N SER A 250 -24.35 11.23 -14.80
CA SER A 250 -23.21 10.42 -15.23
C SER A 250 -21.88 10.95 -14.67
N ALA A 251 -20.94 10.05 -14.42
CA ALA A 251 -19.60 10.46 -14.01
C ALA A 251 -18.92 11.25 -15.13
N ALA A 252 -18.38 12.41 -14.77
CA ALA A 252 -17.73 13.31 -15.71
C ALA A 252 -16.40 13.83 -15.14
N GLU A 253 -15.51 14.22 -16.04
CA GLU A 253 -14.38 15.07 -15.70
C GLU A 253 -14.88 16.45 -15.23
N HIS A 254 -13.97 17.26 -14.67
CA HIS A 254 -14.33 18.57 -14.16
C HIS A 254 -15.00 19.47 -15.22
N SER A 255 -16.15 20.03 -14.87
CA SER A 255 -16.86 21.06 -15.64
C SER A 255 -17.54 22.05 -14.70
N PRO A 256 -17.56 23.36 -15.01
CA PRO A 256 -18.37 24.34 -14.27
C PRO A 256 -19.86 23.99 -14.21
N ASP A 257 -20.37 23.27 -15.22
CA ASP A 257 -21.79 22.88 -15.32
C ASP A 257 -22.14 21.62 -14.52
N ASN A 258 -21.13 20.91 -14.00
CA ASN A 258 -21.38 19.73 -13.18
C ASN A 258 -22.13 20.10 -11.90
N VAL A 259 -22.98 19.18 -11.45
CA VAL A 259 -23.81 19.34 -10.25
C VAL A 259 -23.32 18.43 -9.12
N PRO A 260 -23.55 18.80 -7.85
CA PRO A 260 -23.18 17.96 -6.72
C PRO A 260 -23.77 16.54 -6.82
N TYR A 261 -22.93 15.53 -6.64
CA TYR A 261 -23.37 14.14 -6.63
C TYR A 261 -24.33 13.90 -5.47
N LYS A 262 -25.41 13.15 -5.73
CA LYS A 262 -26.40 12.76 -4.72
C LYS A 262 -26.16 11.32 -4.29
N PRO A 263 -25.50 11.08 -3.14
CA PRO A 263 -25.20 9.72 -2.70
C PRO A 263 -26.46 8.99 -2.24
N GLN A 264 -26.50 7.68 -2.42
CA GLN A 264 -27.60 6.83 -1.94
C GLN A 264 -27.70 6.84 -0.40
N ARG A 265 -26.56 6.98 0.28
CA ARG A 265 -26.46 7.10 1.74
C ARG A 265 -25.39 8.11 2.13
N PHE A 266 -25.58 8.76 3.27
CA PHE A 266 -24.55 9.57 3.91
C PHE A 266 -24.60 9.39 5.42
N LEU A 267 -23.46 9.58 6.08
CA LEU A 267 -23.32 9.48 7.53
C LEU A 267 -23.73 10.78 8.21
N ARG A 268 -24.30 10.66 9.41
CA ARG A 268 -24.66 11.80 10.25
C ARG A 268 -23.68 11.90 11.40
N ALA A 269 -23.18 13.11 11.66
CA ALA A 269 -22.33 13.35 12.83
C ALA A 269 -23.14 13.17 14.13
N ALA A 270 -22.60 12.39 15.06
CA ALA A 270 -23.18 12.28 16.40
C ALA A 270 -22.99 13.61 17.16
N THR A 271 -24.05 14.10 17.81
CA THR A 271 -24.01 15.35 18.59
C THR A 271 -23.62 15.17 20.05
N ARG A 272 -23.76 13.93 20.55
CA ARG A 272 -23.27 13.49 21.86
C ARG A 272 -21.97 12.74 21.56
N GLY A 273 -20.83 13.31 21.93
CA GLY A 273 -19.51 12.71 21.64
C GLY A 273 -19.34 11.29 22.18
N VAL A 274 -18.13 10.75 22.06
CA VAL A 274 -17.82 9.37 22.49
C VAL A 274 -17.31 9.31 23.93
N SER A 275 -17.72 8.29 24.67
CA SER A 275 -17.28 7.99 26.04
C SER A 275 -16.50 6.68 26.12
N PRO A 276 -15.64 6.48 27.13
CA PRO A 276 -14.99 5.19 27.36
C PRO A 276 -16.01 4.04 27.45
N GLY A 277 -15.80 3.00 26.65
CA GLY A 277 -16.67 1.82 26.60
C GLY A 277 -17.77 1.88 25.54
N ASP A 278 -17.96 3.01 24.85
CA ASP A 278 -18.89 3.09 23.73
C ASP A 278 -18.47 2.16 22.58
N PHE A 279 -19.45 1.56 21.92
CA PHE A 279 -19.21 0.77 20.71
C PHE A 279 -18.79 1.69 19.56
N VAL A 280 -17.65 1.39 18.95
CA VAL A 280 -17.15 2.06 17.75
C VAL A 280 -16.75 0.99 16.74
N CYS A 281 -17.25 1.12 15.51
CA CYS A 281 -16.81 0.33 14.37
C CYS A 281 -16.29 1.25 13.27
N LEU A 282 -15.28 0.78 12.55
CA LEU A 282 -14.67 1.49 11.43
C LEU A 282 -14.93 0.68 10.16
N LEU A 283 -15.55 1.33 9.18
CA LEU A 283 -15.68 0.81 7.82
C LEU A 283 -14.59 1.48 6.97
N GLY A 284 -13.94 0.74 6.08
CA GLY A 284 -12.91 1.30 5.21
C GLY A 284 -12.12 0.26 4.43
N PHE A 285 -11.06 0.73 3.79
CA PHE A 285 -10.28 -0.04 2.83
C PHE A 285 -8.85 -0.31 3.35
N PRO A 286 -8.66 -1.25 4.29
CA PRO A 286 -7.33 -1.58 4.79
C PRO A 286 -6.48 -2.19 3.68
N GLY A 287 -5.24 -1.71 3.52
CA GLY A 287 -4.36 -2.13 2.42
C GLY A 287 -3.93 -3.60 2.50
N SER A 288 -3.26 -4.00 3.58
CA SER A 288 -2.88 -5.41 3.79
C SER A 288 -2.64 -5.72 5.26
N THR A 289 -2.81 -6.99 5.64
CA THR A 289 -2.47 -7.48 6.98
C THR A 289 -1.81 -8.85 6.89
N MET A 290 -1.07 -9.22 7.93
CA MET A 290 -0.42 -10.54 8.04
C MET A 290 -0.81 -11.20 9.36
N ARG A 291 -2.09 -11.16 9.71
CA ARG A 291 -2.57 -11.63 11.03
C ARG A 291 -2.31 -13.11 11.26
N TYR A 292 -2.40 -13.93 10.21
CA TYR A 292 -2.17 -15.38 10.24
C TYR A 292 -0.71 -15.78 9.93
N ALA A 293 0.23 -14.85 10.06
CA ALA A 293 1.66 -15.15 9.93
C ALA A 293 2.08 -16.23 10.95
N PRO A 294 2.86 -17.25 10.53
CA PRO A 294 3.32 -18.29 11.45
C PRO A 294 4.34 -17.74 12.44
N ALA A 295 4.56 -18.45 13.56
CA ALA A 295 5.52 -18.07 14.59
C ALA A 295 6.93 -17.93 14.00
N SER A 296 7.29 -18.79 13.04
CA SER A 296 8.57 -18.72 12.31
C SER A 296 8.74 -17.40 11.54
N ARG A 297 7.68 -16.86 10.94
CA ARG A 297 7.70 -15.52 10.29
C ARG A 297 7.88 -14.41 11.32
N LEU A 298 7.19 -14.51 12.46
CA LEU A 298 7.29 -13.52 13.54
C LEU A 298 8.70 -13.52 14.13
N ALA A 299 9.30 -14.69 14.35
CA ALA A 299 10.67 -14.85 14.82
C ALA A 299 11.67 -14.28 13.81
N TYR A 300 11.53 -14.59 12.51
CA TYR A 300 12.36 -13.97 11.47
C TYR A 300 12.22 -12.44 11.43
N SER A 301 10.99 -11.94 11.58
CA SER A 301 10.73 -10.51 11.60
C SER A 301 11.39 -9.82 12.80
N ASP A 302 11.29 -10.40 14.00
CA ASP A 302 11.85 -9.82 15.23
C ASP A 302 13.39 -9.89 15.27
N GLN A 303 13.96 -11.01 14.82
CA GLN A 303 15.39 -11.29 14.98
C GLN A 303 16.23 -10.80 13.81
N VAL A 304 15.64 -10.62 12.62
CA VAL A 304 16.36 -10.36 11.38
C VAL A 304 15.79 -9.14 10.66
N ALA A 305 14.58 -9.26 10.09
CA ALA A 305 14.09 -8.28 9.12
C ALA A 305 13.88 -6.89 9.72
N VAL A 306 13.22 -6.78 10.87
CA VAL A 306 12.97 -5.47 11.51
C VAL A 306 14.28 -4.84 12.03
N PRO A 307 15.18 -5.57 12.73
CA PRO A 307 16.51 -5.05 13.07
C PRO A 307 17.32 -4.54 11.88
N GLN A 308 17.33 -5.26 10.76
CA GLN A 308 17.99 -4.82 9.53
C GLN A 308 17.41 -3.51 9.00
N LEU A 309 16.08 -3.40 8.91
CA LEU A 309 15.42 -2.16 8.48
C LEU A 309 15.75 -0.97 9.40
N VAL A 310 15.76 -1.17 10.71
CA VAL A 310 16.14 -0.12 11.68
C VAL A 310 17.59 0.31 11.46
N SER A 311 18.51 -0.64 11.29
CA SER A 311 19.93 -0.37 11.05
C SER A 311 20.16 0.38 9.73
N ASP A 312 19.59 -0.12 8.64
CA ASP A 312 19.74 0.42 7.29
C ASP A 312 19.15 1.83 7.18
N PHE A 313 17.90 2.04 7.62
CA PHE A 313 17.26 3.35 7.55
C PHE A 313 17.93 4.35 8.49
N GLY A 314 18.37 3.92 9.67
CA GLY A 314 19.14 4.75 10.58
C GLY A 314 20.48 5.19 9.98
N ALA A 315 21.17 4.30 9.25
CA ALA A 315 22.41 4.65 8.54
C ALA A 315 22.16 5.64 7.40
N LYS A 316 21.13 5.42 6.58
CA LYS A 316 20.76 6.34 5.48
C LYS A 316 20.35 7.72 6.00
N LEU A 317 19.63 7.80 7.14
CA LEU A 317 19.29 9.08 7.77
C LEU A 317 20.53 9.84 8.26
N ARG A 318 21.55 9.14 8.77
CA ARG A 318 22.84 9.76 9.12
C ARG A 318 23.58 10.28 7.89
N LEU A 319 23.57 9.54 6.78
CA LEU A 319 24.14 10.02 5.52
C LEU A 319 23.43 11.28 5.03
N ILE A 320 22.09 11.31 5.07
CA ILE A 320 21.35 12.52 4.72
C ILE A 320 21.75 13.69 5.63
N ALA A 321 21.87 13.48 6.94
CA ALA A 321 22.28 14.52 7.88
C ALA A 321 23.70 15.06 7.59
N GLN A 322 24.62 14.21 7.13
CA GLN A 322 25.98 14.60 6.75
C GLN A 322 26.02 15.47 5.47
N HIS A 323 25.06 15.30 4.57
CA HIS A 323 25.03 15.97 3.26
C HIS A 323 23.98 17.09 3.15
N ALA A 324 23.02 17.18 4.06
CA ALA A 324 22.03 18.25 4.14
C ALA A 324 22.56 19.43 4.98
N THR A 325 23.70 20.00 4.59
CA THR A 325 24.46 21.00 5.35
C THR A 325 23.96 22.43 5.17
N ASP A 326 23.14 22.69 4.16
CA ASP A 326 22.60 24.01 3.82
C ASP A 326 21.15 23.91 3.34
N ARG A 327 20.50 25.06 3.07
CA ARG A 327 19.08 25.08 2.70
C ARG A 327 18.79 24.39 1.37
N ALA A 328 19.66 24.52 0.38
CA ALA A 328 19.45 23.91 -0.93
C ALA A 328 19.57 22.38 -0.84
N THR A 329 20.58 21.87 -0.15
CA THR A 329 20.77 20.43 0.07
C THR A 329 19.70 19.84 0.98
N ALA A 330 19.25 20.57 2.01
CA ALA A 330 18.14 20.16 2.86
C ALA A 330 16.80 20.07 2.10
N LEU A 331 16.54 21.00 1.17
CA LEU A 331 15.37 20.94 0.30
C LEU A 331 15.46 19.73 -0.65
N LYS A 332 16.63 19.52 -1.28
CA LYS A 332 16.88 18.42 -2.22
C LYS A 332 16.69 17.05 -1.56
N LEU A 333 17.22 16.86 -0.35
CA LEU A 333 17.16 15.60 0.40
C LEU A 333 15.91 15.47 1.28
N GLY A 334 15.08 16.50 1.38
CA GLY A 334 13.98 16.59 2.35
C GLY A 334 12.90 15.51 2.16
N SER A 335 12.54 15.21 0.91
CA SER A 335 11.54 14.17 0.61
C SER A 335 12.03 12.77 1.02
N ALA A 336 13.27 12.42 0.66
CA ALA A 336 13.89 11.16 1.04
C ALA A 336 14.05 11.04 2.57
N LYS A 337 14.48 12.12 3.24
CA LYS A 337 14.57 12.19 4.70
C LYS A 337 13.23 11.90 5.36
N LYS A 338 12.15 12.55 4.90
CA LYS A 338 10.81 12.37 5.47
C LYS A 338 10.33 10.92 5.33
N GLY A 339 10.44 10.35 4.12
CA GLY A 339 10.07 8.96 3.86
C GLY A 339 10.83 7.97 4.74
N LEU A 340 12.16 8.09 4.79
CA LEU A 340 13.03 7.24 5.61
C LEU A 340 12.78 7.41 7.11
N ALA A 341 12.56 8.64 7.60
CA ALA A 341 12.31 8.90 9.02
C ALA A 341 11.00 8.26 9.49
N ASN A 342 9.95 8.34 8.67
CA ASN A 342 8.67 7.69 8.94
C ASN A 342 8.81 6.17 9.02
N GLU A 343 9.49 5.57 8.03
CA GLU A 343 9.74 4.12 7.99
C GLU A 343 10.63 3.62 9.12
N HIS A 344 11.67 4.40 9.48
CA HIS A 344 12.53 4.11 10.62
C HIS A 344 11.75 4.16 11.95
N LYS A 345 10.97 5.23 12.20
CA LYS A 345 10.14 5.36 13.41
C LYS A 345 9.16 4.19 13.52
N ARG A 346 8.46 3.85 12.43
CA ARG A 346 7.55 2.70 12.35
C ARG A 346 8.26 1.38 12.68
N SER A 347 9.45 1.16 12.13
CA SER A 347 10.23 -0.07 12.34
C SER A 347 10.73 -0.20 13.77
N VAL A 348 11.19 0.91 14.38
CA VAL A 348 11.57 0.95 15.80
C VAL A 348 10.38 0.63 16.70
N GLY A 349 9.23 1.28 16.47
CA GLY A 349 8.00 1.02 17.22
C GLY A 349 7.53 -0.43 17.09
N LYS A 350 7.57 -0.99 15.87
CA LYS A 350 7.26 -2.41 15.62
C LYS A 350 8.14 -3.34 16.43
N ARG A 351 9.47 -3.12 16.45
CA ARG A 351 10.41 -3.93 17.24
C ARG A 351 10.06 -3.93 18.73
N VAL A 352 9.87 -2.74 19.31
CA VAL A 352 9.52 -2.59 20.74
C VAL A 352 8.22 -3.32 21.07
N MET A 353 7.19 -3.13 20.23
CA MET A 353 5.88 -3.71 20.49
C MET A 353 5.80 -5.21 20.27
N MET A 354 6.51 -5.75 19.28
CA MET A 354 6.59 -7.20 19.06
C MET A 354 7.14 -7.92 20.29
N GLN A 355 8.21 -7.37 20.89
CA GLN A 355 8.85 -7.92 22.09
C GLN A 355 7.97 -7.73 23.33
N LYS A 356 7.43 -6.53 23.53
CA LYS A 356 6.56 -6.23 24.69
C LYS A 356 5.29 -7.10 24.72
N LEU A 357 4.68 -7.34 23.55
CA LEU A 357 3.45 -8.14 23.43
C LEU A 357 3.71 -9.64 23.34
N ARG A 358 4.98 -10.08 23.25
CA ARG A 358 5.38 -11.49 23.10
C ARG A 358 4.61 -12.20 21.97
N LEU A 359 4.46 -11.53 20.82
CA LEU A 359 3.59 -12.00 19.73
C LEU A 359 4.01 -13.38 19.20
N GLU A 360 5.30 -13.65 19.15
CA GLU A 360 5.82 -14.96 18.72
C GLU A 360 5.38 -16.08 19.67
N ALA A 361 5.51 -15.87 20.98
CA ALA A 361 5.11 -16.86 21.99
C ALA A 361 3.60 -17.13 21.95
N GLU A 362 2.79 -16.09 21.78
CA GLU A 362 1.34 -16.26 21.62
C GLU A 362 1.00 -17.05 20.36
N ARG A 363 1.60 -16.70 19.21
CA ARG A 363 1.38 -17.43 17.95
C ARG A 363 1.84 -18.89 18.07
N ARG A 364 2.93 -19.17 18.76
CA ARG A 364 3.42 -20.53 18.99
C ARG A 364 2.42 -21.35 19.81
N ALA A 365 1.84 -20.78 20.86
CA ALA A 365 0.80 -21.45 21.64
C ALA A 365 -0.48 -21.70 20.80
N GLU A 366 -0.86 -20.76 19.93
CA GLU A 366 -1.97 -20.95 18.98
C GLU A 366 -1.68 -22.07 17.97
N GLU A 367 -0.44 -22.16 17.48
CA GLU A 367 0.02 -23.21 16.57
C GLU A 367 0.09 -24.58 17.23
N GLU A 368 0.52 -24.67 18.49
CA GLU A 368 0.49 -25.91 19.27
C GLU A 368 -0.95 -26.41 19.46
N ALA A 369 -1.87 -25.51 19.82
CA ALA A 369 -3.29 -25.83 19.92
C ALA A 369 -3.89 -26.24 18.56
N LEU A 370 -3.46 -25.58 17.47
CA LEU A 370 -3.87 -25.95 16.11
C LEU A 370 -3.38 -27.35 15.76
N CYS A 371 -2.11 -27.68 16.00
CA CYS A 371 -1.55 -29.01 15.74
C CYS A 371 -2.21 -30.09 16.58
N ALA A 372 -2.58 -29.79 17.83
CA ALA A 372 -3.33 -30.72 18.68
C ALA A 372 -4.74 -31.00 18.13
N ALA A 373 -5.39 -29.99 17.56
CA ALA A 373 -6.72 -30.13 16.96
C ALA A 373 -6.71 -30.65 15.51
N ARG A 374 -5.62 -30.39 14.77
CA ARG A 374 -5.40 -30.66 13.35
C ARG A 374 -3.95 -31.12 13.14
N PRO A 375 -3.62 -32.40 13.41
CA PRO A 375 -2.25 -32.91 13.31
C PRO A 375 -1.60 -32.69 11.94
N GLU A 376 -2.40 -32.61 10.87
CA GLU A 376 -1.96 -32.28 9.51
C GLU A 376 -1.33 -30.88 9.36
N ALA A 377 -1.55 -29.96 10.31
CA ALA A 377 -0.95 -28.63 10.31
C ALA A 377 0.55 -28.66 10.66
N ALA A 378 1.01 -29.64 11.44
CA ALA A 378 2.39 -29.74 11.91
C ALA A 378 3.42 -29.78 10.76
N PRO A 379 3.30 -30.67 9.74
CA PRO A 379 4.26 -30.68 8.63
C PRO A 379 4.23 -29.39 7.79
N LEU A 380 3.08 -28.72 7.68
CA LEU A 380 2.97 -27.44 6.97
C LEU A 380 3.71 -26.32 7.70
N LEU A 381 3.54 -26.23 9.02
CA LEU A 381 4.26 -25.27 9.86
C LEU A 381 5.78 -25.57 9.87
N GLY A 382 6.16 -26.85 9.85
CA GLY A 382 7.56 -27.28 9.69
C GLY A 382 8.19 -26.74 8.41
N ARG A 383 7.53 -26.93 7.26
CA ARG A 383 8.00 -26.39 5.97
C ARG A 383 8.10 -24.86 5.98
N LEU A 384 7.15 -24.16 6.60
CA LEU A 384 7.22 -22.71 6.74
C LEU A 384 8.42 -22.29 7.61
N ALA A 385 8.70 -23.04 8.69
CA ALA A 385 9.87 -22.80 9.53
C ALA A 385 11.18 -22.98 8.76
N GLU A 386 11.30 -24.00 7.90
CA GLU A 386 12.45 -24.21 7.01
C GLU A 386 12.65 -23.03 6.06
N VAL A 387 11.58 -22.55 5.41
CA VAL A 387 11.65 -21.37 4.53
C VAL A 387 12.20 -20.14 5.28
N TYR A 388 11.69 -19.87 6.49
CA TYR A 388 12.18 -18.74 7.29
C TYR A 388 13.58 -18.96 7.86
N ALA A 389 14.02 -20.21 8.04
CA ALA A 389 15.41 -20.53 8.37
C ALA A 389 16.34 -20.19 7.20
N THR A 390 16.00 -20.60 5.97
CA THR A 390 16.76 -20.24 4.77
C THR A 390 16.83 -18.72 4.57
N LEU A 391 15.71 -18.01 4.79
CA LEU A 391 15.70 -16.54 4.71
C LEU A 391 16.60 -15.89 5.78
N ARG A 392 16.70 -16.49 6.98
CA ARG A 392 17.61 -16.03 8.04
C ARG A 392 19.07 -16.26 7.65
N GLU A 393 19.40 -17.45 7.14
CA GLU A 393 20.75 -17.80 6.70
C GLU A 393 21.22 -16.89 5.55
N GLY A 394 20.32 -16.59 4.61
CA GLY A 394 20.57 -15.70 3.48
C GLY A 394 20.43 -14.20 3.78
N ALA A 395 20.14 -13.79 5.01
CA ALA A 395 19.74 -12.42 5.31
C ALA A 395 20.80 -11.37 4.97
N THR A 396 22.06 -11.64 5.30
CA THR A 396 23.18 -10.74 4.99
C THR A 396 23.39 -10.61 3.49
N LEU A 397 23.24 -11.72 2.76
CA LEU A 397 23.33 -11.75 1.31
C LEU A 397 22.19 -10.96 0.66
N SER A 398 20.96 -11.16 1.13
CA SER A 398 19.79 -10.42 0.67
C SER A 398 19.95 -8.91 0.89
N GLU A 399 20.42 -8.51 2.08
CA GLU A 399 20.65 -7.08 2.40
C GLU A 399 21.67 -6.44 1.45
N ALA A 400 22.77 -7.14 1.15
CA ALA A 400 23.77 -6.65 0.21
C ALA A 400 23.22 -6.54 -1.21
N LEU A 401 22.46 -7.53 -1.68
CA LEU A 401 21.81 -7.51 -2.99
C LEU A 401 20.78 -6.38 -3.09
N ASP A 402 19.98 -6.16 -2.06
CA ASP A 402 19.03 -5.04 -2.00
C ASP A 402 19.75 -3.68 -2.03
N GLY A 403 20.90 -3.58 -1.37
CA GLY A 403 21.80 -2.43 -1.49
C GLY A 403 22.28 -2.20 -2.92
N MET A 404 22.72 -3.27 -3.60
CA MET A 404 23.15 -3.24 -5.00
C MET A 404 22.03 -2.98 -6.01
N ARG A 405 20.77 -3.17 -5.61
CA ARG A 405 19.56 -2.83 -6.38
C ARG A 405 19.00 -1.43 -6.05
N GLY A 406 19.59 -0.73 -5.08
CA GLY A 406 19.11 0.61 -4.66
C GLY A 406 17.73 0.60 -3.99
N VAL A 407 17.35 -0.50 -3.33
CA VAL A 407 16.05 -0.65 -2.66
C VAL A 407 15.96 0.26 -1.41
N TYR A 408 14.74 0.67 -1.05
CA TYR A 408 14.42 1.50 0.13
C TYR A 408 15.29 2.76 0.26
N HIS A 409 15.23 3.67 -0.72
CA HIS A 409 16.08 4.87 -0.77
C HIS A 409 17.58 4.56 -0.74
N GLY A 410 17.99 3.46 -1.39
CA GLY A 410 19.39 3.21 -1.74
C GLY A 410 19.87 4.10 -2.89
N SER A 411 21.04 3.80 -3.42
CA SER A 411 21.61 4.54 -4.56
C SER A 411 20.63 4.60 -5.73
N THR A 412 20.37 5.81 -6.21
CA THR A 412 19.51 6.05 -7.37
C THR A 412 20.14 5.47 -8.63
N LEU A 413 21.46 5.60 -8.79
CA LEU A 413 22.18 5.05 -9.94
C LEU A 413 22.09 3.53 -10.01
N LEU A 414 22.25 2.84 -8.88
CA LEU A 414 22.06 1.39 -8.82
C LEU A 414 20.60 0.99 -9.11
N ALA A 415 19.62 1.70 -8.56
CA ALA A 415 18.21 1.42 -8.81
C ALA A 415 17.83 1.62 -10.29
N VAL A 416 18.31 2.70 -10.92
CA VAL A 416 18.07 2.98 -12.34
C VAL A 416 18.80 1.98 -13.22
N GLY A 417 20.08 1.68 -12.92
CA GLY A 417 20.86 0.69 -13.66
C GLY A 417 20.22 -0.69 -13.63
N HIS A 418 19.78 -1.14 -12.45
CA HIS A 418 19.02 -2.38 -12.31
C HIS A 418 17.72 -2.35 -13.13
N ALA A 419 16.91 -1.29 -13.02
CA ALA A 419 15.67 -1.18 -13.77
C ALA A 419 15.88 -1.19 -15.30
N VAL A 420 16.93 -0.55 -15.80
CA VAL A 420 17.27 -0.53 -17.24
C VAL A 420 17.73 -1.91 -17.71
N HIS A 421 18.57 -2.60 -16.92
CA HIS A 421 19.02 -3.95 -17.24
C HIS A 421 17.83 -4.92 -17.31
N GLU A 422 16.96 -4.91 -16.29
CA GLU A 422 15.74 -5.73 -16.29
C GLU A 422 14.84 -5.39 -17.48
N ALA A 423 14.68 -4.12 -17.83
CA ALA A 423 13.90 -3.73 -19.02
C ALA A 423 14.47 -4.33 -20.32
N ALA A 424 15.79 -4.44 -20.45
CA ALA A 424 16.44 -5.08 -21.59
C ALA A 424 16.22 -6.60 -21.61
N VAL A 425 16.34 -7.26 -20.44
CA VAL A 425 16.05 -8.69 -20.29
C VAL A 425 14.58 -9.00 -20.63
N GLU A 426 13.65 -8.20 -20.11
CA GLU A 426 12.22 -8.37 -20.35
C GLU A 426 11.83 -8.03 -21.80
N ALA A 427 12.50 -7.09 -22.45
CA ALA A 427 12.23 -6.76 -23.85
C ALA A 427 12.45 -7.95 -24.80
N ALA A 428 13.32 -8.90 -24.44
CA ALA A 428 13.55 -10.14 -25.20
C ALA A 428 12.40 -11.16 -25.10
N LYS A 429 11.46 -10.97 -24.17
CA LYS A 429 10.29 -11.83 -23.99
C LYS A 429 9.06 -11.29 -24.72
N PRO A 430 8.11 -12.15 -25.13
CA PRO A 430 6.76 -11.72 -25.54
C PRO A 430 6.11 -10.87 -24.44
N ASP A 431 5.33 -9.83 -24.80
CA ASP A 431 4.81 -8.87 -23.82
C ASP A 431 3.96 -9.49 -22.70
N GLY A 432 3.22 -10.57 -23.01
CA GLY A 432 2.42 -11.30 -22.01
C GLY A 432 3.27 -12.00 -20.94
N GLU A 433 4.47 -12.44 -21.31
CA GLU A 433 5.44 -13.13 -20.45
C GLU A 433 6.34 -12.16 -19.68
N ARG A 434 6.28 -10.86 -20.00
CA ARG A 434 7.06 -9.85 -19.29
C ARG A 434 6.55 -9.66 -17.87
N GLU A 435 7.50 -9.42 -16.98
CA GLU A 435 7.23 -8.89 -15.65
C GLU A 435 6.40 -7.63 -15.74
N THR A 436 5.45 -7.49 -14.81
CA THR A 436 4.37 -6.48 -14.96
C THR A 436 4.94 -5.07 -15.12
N ALA A 437 6.01 -4.72 -14.41
CA ALA A 437 6.63 -3.40 -14.49
C ALA A 437 7.24 -3.06 -15.87
N TYR A 438 7.51 -4.08 -16.69
CA TYR A 438 8.23 -3.96 -17.97
C TYR A 438 7.37 -4.29 -19.20
N ARG A 439 6.09 -4.62 -19.00
CA ARG A 439 5.10 -4.72 -20.08
C ARG A 439 4.99 -3.39 -20.84
N ALA A 440 4.75 -3.42 -22.14
CA ALA A 440 4.77 -2.26 -23.03
C ALA A 440 3.90 -1.10 -22.53
N ARG A 441 2.70 -1.43 -22.01
CA ARG A 441 1.76 -0.46 -21.42
C ARG A 441 2.31 0.30 -20.20
N ASN A 442 3.27 -0.29 -19.47
CA ASN A 442 3.80 0.23 -18.21
C ASN A 442 5.16 0.93 -18.40
N LEU A 443 5.81 0.77 -19.55
CA LEU A 443 7.11 1.40 -19.83
C LEU A 443 7.10 2.94 -19.72
N PRO A 444 6.08 3.69 -20.20
CA PRO A 444 6.07 5.15 -20.04
C PRO A 444 6.14 5.58 -18.57
N PHE A 445 5.35 4.94 -17.70
CA PHE A 445 5.35 5.19 -16.26
C PHE A 445 6.68 4.82 -15.60
N LEU A 446 7.32 3.72 -16.05
CA LEU A 446 8.65 3.34 -15.58
C LEU A 446 9.66 4.45 -15.92
N VAL A 447 9.69 4.91 -17.18
CA VAL A 447 10.64 5.94 -17.64
C VAL A 447 10.44 7.25 -16.86
N GLU A 448 9.21 7.73 -16.70
CA GLU A 448 8.92 8.95 -15.95
C GLU A 448 9.39 8.84 -14.49
N ARG A 449 9.12 7.70 -13.84
CA ARG A 449 9.57 7.44 -12.47
C ARG A 449 11.09 7.41 -12.34
N LEU A 450 11.79 6.80 -13.31
CA LEU A 450 13.26 6.76 -13.31
C LEU A 450 13.85 8.15 -13.57
N ALA A 451 13.28 8.91 -14.51
CA ALA A 451 13.70 10.28 -14.81
C ALA A 451 13.54 11.20 -13.59
N LYS A 452 12.41 11.11 -12.88
CA LYS A 452 12.17 11.86 -11.63
C LYS A 452 13.18 11.51 -10.53
N ARG A 453 13.50 10.21 -10.36
CA ARG A 453 14.53 9.79 -9.41
C ARG A 453 15.89 10.41 -9.74
N LEU A 454 16.28 10.40 -11.01
CA LEU A 454 17.53 11.01 -11.45
C LEU A 454 17.53 12.54 -11.26
N SER A 455 16.42 13.23 -11.56
CA SER A 455 16.36 14.68 -11.39
C SER A 455 16.51 15.11 -9.92
N ASP A 456 16.10 14.27 -8.97
CA ASP A 456 16.14 14.55 -7.53
C ASP A 456 17.46 14.16 -6.85
N LEU A 457 18.45 13.66 -7.62
CA LEU A 457 19.73 13.21 -7.10
C LEU A 457 20.59 14.37 -6.54
N HIS A 458 21.26 14.10 -5.42
CA HIS A 458 22.31 14.95 -4.83
C HIS A 458 23.67 14.22 -4.92
N PRO A 459 24.61 14.66 -5.78
CA PRO A 459 25.79 13.86 -6.14
C PRO A 459 26.66 13.39 -4.96
N PRO A 460 27.04 14.24 -3.98
CA PRO A 460 27.83 13.78 -2.83
C PRO A 460 27.12 12.72 -1.99
N HIS A 461 25.81 12.86 -1.79
CA HIS A 461 25.02 11.88 -1.05
C HIS A 461 24.85 10.56 -1.83
N GLU A 462 24.68 10.65 -3.15
CA GLU A 462 24.63 9.48 -4.02
C GLU A 462 25.94 8.69 -4.00
N ALA A 463 27.09 9.37 -4.03
CA ALA A 463 28.40 8.73 -3.90
C ALA A 463 28.52 7.95 -2.58
N ALA A 464 28.07 8.54 -1.46
CA ALA A 464 28.07 7.87 -0.17
C ALA A 464 27.18 6.62 -0.13
N LEU A 465 25.99 6.69 -0.76
CA LEU A 465 25.10 5.52 -0.89
C LEU A 465 25.73 4.41 -1.74
N LEU A 466 26.38 4.78 -2.85
CA LEU A 466 27.04 3.84 -3.75
C LEU A 466 28.19 3.11 -3.05
N ARG A 467 29.07 3.84 -2.36
CA ARG A 467 30.16 3.24 -1.57
C ARG A 467 29.65 2.34 -0.47
N ARG A 468 28.57 2.73 0.22
CA ARG A 468 27.96 1.87 1.24
C ARG A 468 27.47 0.54 0.66
N ALA A 469 26.79 0.57 -0.49
CA ALA A 469 26.34 -0.63 -1.18
C ALA A 469 27.53 -1.52 -1.57
N CYS A 470 28.54 -0.94 -2.22
CA CYS A 470 29.75 -1.65 -2.65
C CYS A 470 30.52 -2.24 -1.47
N SER A 471 30.70 -1.49 -0.37
CA SER A 471 31.39 -1.95 0.84
C SER A 471 30.65 -3.11 1.53
N THR A 472 29.31 -3.09 1.51
CA THR A 472 28.51 -4.18 2.06
C THR A 472 28.64 -5.42 1.18
N ALA A 473 28.56 -5.24 -0.13
CA ALA A 473 28.65 -6.33 -1.10
C ALA A 473 30.06 -6.97 -1.16
N ALA A 474 31.13 -6.18 -1.06
CA ALA A 474 32.52 -6.65 -1.08
C ALA A 474 32.89 -7.57 0.10
N LYS A 475 32.11 -7.54 1.19
CA LYS A 475 32.29 -8.44 2.35
C LYS A 475 31.73 -9.85 2.11
N LEU A 476 31.06 -10.07 0.98
CA LEU A 476 30.34 -11.30 0.69
C LEU A 476 30.88 -11.97 -0.58
N PRO A 477 30.78 -13.31 -0.68
CA PRO A 477 31.20 -14.05 -1.86
C PRO A 477 30.18 -13.92 -3.00
N LEU A 478 29.93 -12.69 -3.45
CA LEU A 478 28.95 -12.36 -4.49
C LEU A 478 29.44 -12.60 -5.92
N GLY A 479 30.72 -12.94 -6.10
CA GLY A 479 31.34 -13.04 -7.43
C GLY A 479 31.42 -11.70 -8.16
N LEU A 480 31.44 -10.58 -7.42
CA LEU A 480 31.62 -9.26 -8.02
C LEU A 480 33.03 -9.17 -8.62
N LEU A 481 33.08 -8.87 -9.93
CA LEU A 481 34.35 -8.66 -10.61
C LEU A 481 35.06 -7.43 -10.01
N PRO A 482 36.36 -7.50 -9.70
CA PRO A 482 37.12 -6.34 -9.20
C PRO A 482 36.95 -5.10 -10.07
N ASP A 483 36.90 -5.28 -11.39
CA ASP A 483 36.68 -4.20 -12.35
C ASP A 483 35.32 -3.53 -12.20
N HIS A 484 34.28 -4.27 -11.82
CA HIS A 484 32.95 -3.70 -11.56
C HIS A 484 32.96 -2.82 -10.31
N LEU A 485 33.60 -3.28 -9.23
CA LEU A 485 33.75 -2.50 -8.01
C LEU A 485 34.61 -1.26 -8.24
N ALA A 486 35.67 -1.36 -9.04
CA ALA A 486 36.51 -0.24 -9.42
C ALA A 486 35.75 0.81 -10.25
N ALA A 487 34.91 0.38 -11.19
CA ALA A 487 34.07 1.29 -11.99
C ALA A 487 33.03 2.03 -11.12
N LEU A 488 32.41 1.34 -10.16
CA LEU A 488 31.47 1.97 -9.22
C LEU A 488 32.18 2.94 -8.27
N GLU A 489 33.38 2.61 -7.79
CA GLU A 489 34.18 3.54 -6.98
C GLU A 489 34.61 4.77 -7.78
N ALA A 490 35.04 4.60 -9.03
CA ALA A 490 35.36 5.71 -9.93
C ALA A 490 34.15 6.61 -10.18
N ALA A 491 32.96 6.03 -10.32
CA ALA A 491 31.71 6.78 -10.43
C ALA A 491 31.40 7.57 -9.14
N ALA A 492 31.62 6.99 -7.95
CA ALA A 492 31.45 7.68 -6.67
C ALA A 492 32.40 8.88 -6.56
N VAL A 493 33.68 8.71 -6.90
CA VAL A 493 34.69 9.79 -6.89
C VAL A 493 34.29 10.91 -7.87
N ALA A 494 33.82 10.56 -9.06
CA ALA A 494 33.36 11.55 -10.04
C ALA A 494 32.20 12.39 -9.50
N LEU A 495 31.20 11.75 -8.89
CA LEU A 495 30.04 12.44 -8.30
C LEU A 495 30.41 13.41 -7.18
N GLU A 496 31.37 13.04 -6.33
CA GLU A 496 31.87 13.94 -5.28
C GLU A 496 32.60 15.16 -5.83
N GLY A 497 33.37 14.96 -6.92
CA GLY A 497 34.04 16.03 -7.64
C GLY A 497 33.11 16.89 -8.51
N GLY A 498 31.80 16.59 -8.54
CA GLY A 498 30.83 17.27 -9.41
C GLY A 498 31.01 16.94 -10.90
N ALA A 499 31.74 15.87 -11.22
CA ALA A 499 32.02 15.39 -12.57
C ALA A 499 30.99 14.36 -13.04
N ALA A 500 30.99 14.09 -14.35
CA ALA A 500 30.08 13.12 -14.94
C ALA A 500 30.38 11.69 -14.49
N ALA A 501 29.39 10.99 -13.93
CA ALA A 501 29.53 9.60 -13.51
C ALA A 501 29.39 8.60 -14.68
N LEU A 502 28.71 9.02 -15.74
CA LEU A 502 28.36 8.16 -16.86
C LEU A 502 29.55 7.59 -17.65
N PRO A 503 30.66 8.32 -17.87
CA PRO A 503 31.86 7.75 -18.47
C PRO A 503 32.43 6.57 -17.68
N ALA A 504 32.43 6.64 -16.34
CA ALA A 504 32.87 5.56 -15.48
C ALA A 504 31.91 4.36 -15.56
N LEU A 505 30.60 4.63 -15.55
CA LEU A 505 29.55 3.60 -15.60
C LEU A 505 29.37 2.96 -16.99
N ALA A 506 29.75 3.63 -18.07
CA ALA A 506 29.61 3.12 -19.44
C ALA A 506 30.42 1.83 -19.68
N THR A 507 31.47 1.60 -18.87
CA THR A 507 32.27 0.37 -18.88
C THR A 507 31.49 -0.86 -18.37
N LEU A 508 30.40 -0.64 -17.62
CA LEU A 508 29.52 -1.68 -17.08
C LEU A 508 28.36 -2.04 -18.02
N ALA A 509 28.12 -1.23 -19.07
CA ALA A 509 27.06 -1.48 -20.04
C ALA A 509 27.51 -2.56 -21.03
N ALA A 510 27.17 -3.81 -20.72
CA ALA A 510 27.63 -5.00 -21.44
C ALA A 510 26.97 -5.21 -22.82
N ASP A 511 25.87 -4.52 -23.15
CA ASP A 511 25.13 -4.74 -24.40
C ASP A 511 24.61 -3.43 -25.04
N ASP A 512 24.31 -3.50 -26.34
CA ASP A 512 23.86 -2.34 -27.13
C ASP A 512 22.45 -1.85 -26.77
N HIS A 513 21.59 -2.67 -26.16
CA HIS A 513 20.27 -2.28 -25.67
C HIS A 513 20.38 -1.41 -24.43
N SER A 514 21.23 -1.79 -23.47
CA SER A 514 21.55 -1.00 -22.28
C SER A 514 22.11 0.38 -22.68
N ARG A 515 22.94 0.44 -23.73
CA ARG A 515 23.46 1.70 -24.29
C ARG A 515 22.37 2.53 -24.98
N ALA A 516 21.41 1.91 -25.67
CA ALA A 516 20.29 2.61 -26.30
C ALA A 516 19.30 3.17 -25.27
N ALA A 517 18.99 2.43 -24.20
CA ALA A 517 18.14 2.88 -23.10
C ALA A 517 18.75 4.09 -22.36
N LEU A 518 20.06 4.08 -22.13
CA LEU A 518 20.79 5.24 -21.57
C LEU A 518 20.69 6.47 -22.48
N ARG A 519 20.70 6.31 -23.82
CA ARG A 519 20.48 7.43 -24.76
C ARG A 519 19.04 7.95 -24.72
N GLY A 520 18.05 7.08 -24.53
CA GLY A 520 16.65 7.47 -24.34
C GLY A 520 16.45 8.32 -23.07
N LEU A 521 17.10 7.94 -21.96
CA LEU A 521 17.05 8.68 -20.70
C LEU A 521 17.70 10.09 -20.80
N ARG A 522 18.74 10.24 -21.64
CA ARG A 522 19.37 11.56 -21.92
C ARG A 522 18.40 12.57 -22.53
N GLY A 523 17.41 12.11 -23.30
CA GLY A 523 16.42 12.99 -23.93
C GLY A 523 15.40 13.59 -22.96
N VAL A 524 15.22 12.95 -21.80
CA VAL A 524 14.17 13.29 -20.82
C VAL A 524 14.72 14.10 -19.64
N SER A 525 16.00 13.91 -19.28
CA SER A 525 16.61 14.61 -18.14
C SER A 525 17.14 16.01 -18.51
N ARG A 526 16.26 16.96 -18.83
CA ARG A 526 16.65 18.38 -18.89
C ARG A 526 17.07 18.83 -17.48
N GLY A 527 18.38 18.93 -17.23
CA GLY A 527 18.94 19.41 -15.96
C GLY A 527 19.99 18.51 -15.28
N ALA A 528 20.30 17.34 -15.84
CA ALA A 528 21.30 16.43 -15.25
C ALA A 528 22.65 16.48 -15.97
N GLN A 529 23.37 17.60 -15.87
CA GLN A 529 24.71 17.76 -16.47
C GLN A 529 25.76 16.78 -15.90
N TRP A 530 25.54 16.21 -14.72
CA TRP A 530 26.40 15.18 -14.11
C TRP A 530 26.15 13.76 -14.65
N LEU A 531 25.10 13.56 -15.44
CA LEU A 531 24.80 12.32 -16.17
C LEU A 531 25.44 12.28 -17.57
N THR A 532 25.98 13.39 -18.06
CA THR A 532 26.59 13.53 -19.40
C THR A 532 28.01 14.02 -19.27
#